data_AF-A0A7V0TB09-F1
#
_entry.id   AF-A0A7V0TB09-F1
#
_cell.length_a   1.000
_cell.length_b   1.000
_cell.length_c   1.000
_cell.angle_alpha   90.00
_cell.angle_beta   90.00
_cell.angle_gamma   90.00
#
_symmetry.space_group_name_H-M   'P 1'
#
loop_
_entity.id
_entity.type
_entity.pdbx_description
1 polymer ?
#
loop_
_entity_poly.entity_id
_entity_poly.type
_entity_poly.pdbx_seq_one_letter_code
_entity_poly.pdbx_strand_id
1 'polypeptide(L)'
;MKKLALFILVLAGFVFGQGVQKTDLQIEIVVNAESGWPVRLLVSGFTPQKAWLGYSFYKYNVSDPVTQGDHHHQDLSKGAFSLEFPIDKKFLDGSFEFAIWGKKVPKSECTLDYCYWCKKNGFHFDDMKVYKSGYLTRLIGYK
;
A
#
# COMPACT_ATOMS: atom_id res chain seq x y z
N MET A 1 47.50 -51.95 1.87
CA MET A 1 46.60 -51.98 0.71
C MET A 1 45.58 -50.85 0.84
N LYS A 2 45.62 -49.93 -0.11
CA LYS A 2 44.84 -48.68 -0.18
C LYS A 2 43.38 -48.99 -0.56
N LYS A 3 42.41 -48.42 0.14
CA LYS A 3 41.06 -48.16 -0.40
C LYS A 3 40.63 -46.76 0.02
N LEU A 4 40.95 -45.80 -0.85
CA LEU A 4 40.51 -44.41 -0.81
C LEU A 4 39.09 -44.41 -1.39
N ALA A 5 38.06 -44.36 -0.53
CA ALA A 5 36.68 -44.20 -0.98
C ALA A 5 36.41 -42.71 -1.21
N LEU A 6 36.26 -42.36 -2.48
CA LEU A 6 36.00 -41.04 -3.01
C LEU A 6 34.61 -40.55 -2.58
N PHE A 7 34.55 -39.63 -1.62
CA PHE A 7 33.34 -38.88 -1.25
C PHE A 7 33.05 -37.85 -2.35
N ILE A 8 32.19 -38.18 -3.31
CA ILE A 8 31.66 -37.19 -4.27
C ILE A 8 30.53 -36.45 -3.56
N LEU A 9 30.87 -35.34 -2.91
CA LEU A 9 29.90 -34.38 -2.38
C LEU A 9 29.32 -33.61 -3.57
N VAL A 10 28.21 -34.08 -4.13
CA VAL A 10 27.44 -33.31 -5.11
C VAL A 10 26.72 -32.20 -4.33
N LEU A 11 27.41 -31.07 -4.15
CA LEU A 11 26.78 -29.79 -3.83
C LEU A 11 25.95 -29.39 -5.06
N ALA A 12 24.72 -29.90 -5.11
CA ALA A 12 23.68 -29.35 -5.96
C ALA A 12 23.42 -27.92 -5.45
N GLY A 13 24.15 -26.97 -6.02
CA GLY A 13 23.92 -25.55 -5.84
C GLY A 13 22.55 -25.21 -6.38
N PHE A 14 21.53 -25.29 -5.51
CA PHE A 14 20.29 -24.57 -5.71
C PHE A 14 20.65 -23.08 -5.65
N VAL A 15 20.99 -22.52 -6.81
CA VAL A 15 20.92 -21.09 -7.04
C VAL A 15 19.44 -20.76 -6.93
N PHE A 16 18.97 -20.51 -5.70
CA PHE A 16 17.74 -19.79 -5.48
C PHE A 16 17.97 -18.44 -6.14
N GLY A 17 17.51 -18.30 -7.39
CA GLY A 17 17.26 -17.02 -7.97
C GLY A 17 16.32 -16.32 -7.01
N GLN A 18 16.88 -15.46 -6.15
CA GLN A 18 16.12 -14.50 -5.39
C GLN A 18 15.55 -13.55 -6.42
N GLY A 19 14.46 -13.99 -7.08
CA GLY A 19 13.69 -13.15 -7.96
C GLY A 19 13.43 -11.88 -7.20
N VAL A 20 13.80 -10.74 -7.78
CA VAL A 20 13.68 -9.43 -7.15
C VAL A 20 12.25 -9.33 -6.64
N GLN A 21 12.09 -9.39 -5.31
CA GLN A 21 10.77 -9.29 -4.71
C GLN A 21 10.25 -7.90 -5.01
N LYS A 22 9.23 -7.82 -5.85
CA LYS A 22 8.61 -6.56 -6.25
C LYS A 22 7.71 -6.07 -5.13
N THR A 23 7.55 -4.76 -5.03
CA THR A 23 6.51 -4.17 -4.16
C THR A 23 5.14 -4.64 -4.64
N ASP A 24 4.30 -5.07 -3.70
CA ASP A 24 2.91 -5.44 -3.97
C ASP A 24 1.96 -4.74 -2.99
N LEU A 25 0.67 -4.74 -3.35
CA LEU A 25 -0.41 -4.16 -2.56
C LEU A 25 -1.70 -4.89 -2.88
N GLN A 26 -2.34 -5.45 -1.86
CA GLN A 26 -3.64 -6.09 -1.90
C GLN A 26 -4.62 -5.32 -1.02
N ILE A 27 -5.85 -5.20 -1.49
CA ILE A 27 -6.94 -4.52 -0.78
C ILE A 27 -8.15 -5.43 -0.85
N GLU A 28 -8.68 -5.76 0.32
CA GLU A 28 -9.93 -6.49 0.48
C GLU A 28 -10.95 -5.60 1.16
N ILE A 29 -12.15 -5.54 0.60
CA ILE A 29 -13.26 -4.77 1.16
C ILE A 29 -14.12 -5.73 1.97
N VAL A 30 -14.21 -5.51 3.27
CA VAL A 30 -15.10 -6.27 4.14
C VAL A 30 -16.42 -5.53 4.24
N VAL A 31 -17.51 -6.24 3.92
CA VAL A 31 -18.87 -5.71 3.98
C VAL A 31 -19.65 -6.28 5.15
N ASN A 32 -20.57 -5.50 5.70
CA ASN A 32 -21.58 -6.01 6.61
C ASN A 32 -22.63 -6.80 5.79
N ALA A 33 -22.86 -8.07 6.15
CA ALA A 33 -23.72 -8.96 5.37
C ALA A 33 -25.20 -8.54 5.35
N GLU A 34 -25.70 -7.90 6.41
CA GLU A 34 -27.11 -7.48 6.50
C GLU A 34 -27.39 -6.23 5.65
N SER A 35 -26.45 -5.28 5.64
CA SER A 35 -26.64 -3.99 4.97
C SER A 35 -25.98 -3.93 3.60
N GLY A 36 -24.96 -4.75 3.34
CA GLY A 36 -24.13 -4.70 2.12
C GLY A 36 -23.13 -3.55 2.10
N TRP A 37 -23.03 -2.75 3.17
CA TRP A 37 -22.10 -1.62 3.23
C TRP A 37 -20.69 -2.06 3.64
N PRO A 38 -19.63 -1.48 3.02
CA PRO A 38 -18.27 -1.61 3.51
C PRO A 38 -18.14 -1.14 4.95
N VAL A 39 -17.44 -1.93 5.78
CA VAL A 39 -17.18 -1.59 7.19
C VAL A 39 -15.69 -1.45 7.48
N ARG A 40 -14.82 -2.09 6.70
CA ARG A 40 -13.36 -1.96 6.80
C ARG A 40 -12.68 -2.36 5.50
N LEU A 41 -11.45 -1.87 5.33
CA LEU A 41 -10.51 -2.33 4.31
C LEU A 41 -9.39 -3.11 4.99
N LEU A 42 -9.08 -4.29 4.47
CA LEU A 42 -7.87 -5.03 4.84
C LEU A 42 -6.84 -4.77 3.74
N VAL A 43 -5.71 -4.18 4.12
CA VAL A 43 -4.67 -3.76 3.20
C VAL A 43 -3.39 -4.48 3.58
N SER A 44 -2.91 -5.31 2.67
CA SER A 44 -1.73 -6.14 2.88
C SER A 44 -0.78 -6.01 1.70
N GLY A 45 0.45 -6.43 1.92
CA GLY A 45 1.42 -6.51 0.85
C GLY A 45 2.84 -6.68 1.37
N PHE A 46 3.79 -6.31 0.53
CA PHE A 46 5.21 -6.49 0.71
C PHE A 46 5.98 -5.31 0.12
N THR A 47 7.02 -4.87 0.84
CA THR A 47 8.00 -3.93 0.31
C THR A 47 9.43 -4.46 0.47
N PRO A 48 10.28 -4.44 -0.58
CA PRO A 48 11.66 -4.92 -0.49
C PRO A 48 12.60 -3.99 0.30
N GLN A 49 12.12 -2.78 0.63
CA GLN A 49 12.87 -1.73 1.32
C GLN A 49 11.94 -0.89 2.22
N LYS A 50 12.51 0.07 2.96
CA LYS A 50 11.69 1.08 3.65
C LYS A 50 10.85 1.84 2.61
N ALA A 51 9.57 2.01 2.90
CA ALA A 51 8.62 2.70 2.03
C ALA A 51 7.58 3.47 2.85
N TRP A 52 6.64 4.13 2.17
CA TRP A 52 5.53 4.84 2.80
C TRP A 52 4.22 4.44 2.15
N LEU A 53 3.25 4.01 2.97
CA LEU A 53 1.88 3.84 2.54
C LEU A 53 1.17 5.19 2.67
N GLY A 54 0.83 5.81 1.55
CA GLY A 54 -0.13 6.91 1.51
C GLY A 54 -1.52 6.37 1.30
N TYR A 55 -2.52 6.91 2.00
CA TYR A 55 -3.91 6.52 1.80
C TYR A 55 -4.85 7.70 1.98
N SER A 56 -5.94 7.67 1.21
CA SER A 56 -6.91 8.76 1.16
C SER A 56 -8.32 8.20 1.12
N PHE A 57 -9.24 8.85 1.83
CA PHE A 57 -10.67 8.59 1.72
C PHE A 57 -11.40 9.84 1.26
N TYR A 58 -12.34 9.66 0.33
CA TYR A 58 -13.08 10.75 -0.28
C TYR A 58 -14.56 10.54 -0.07
N LYS A 59 -15.29 11.62 0.22
CA LYS A 59 -16.75 11.60 0.20
C LYS A 59 -17.25 11.54 -1.23
N TYR A 60 -18.52 11.19 -1.41
CA TYR A 60 -19.19 11.39 -2.69
C TYR A 60 -19.13 12.87 -3.11
N ASN A 61 -18.91 13.13 -4.41
CA ASN A 61 -18.83 14.47 -5.02
C ASN A 61 -17.73 15.41 -4.49
N VAL A 62 -16.56 14.87 -4.11
CA VAL A 62 -15.38 15.71 -3.87
C VAL A 62 -14.98 16.44 -5.16
N SER A 63 -14.95 17.78 -5.11
CA SER A 63 -14.57 18.63 -6.26
C SER A 63 -13.07 18.91 -6.33
N ASP A 64 -12.39 18.90 -5.19
CA ASP A 64 -10.93 19.03 -5.10
C ASP A 64 -10.38 17.91 -4.20
N PRO A 65 -9.85 16.82 -4.78
CA PRO A 65 -9.36 15.69 -4.01
C PRO A 65 -8.14 16.06 -3.17
N VAL A 66 -7.35 17.09 -3.54
CA VAL A 66 -6.12 17.44 -2.82
C VAL A 66 -6.41 18.08 -1.47
N THR A 67 -7.50 18.85 -1.38
CA THR A 67 -7.83 19.63 -0.17
C THR A 67 -8.99 19.03 0.63
N GLN A 68 -9.89 18.30 -0.03
CA GLN A 68 -11.11 17.76 0.59
C GLN A 68 -11.03 16.26 0.90
N GLY A 69 -9.97 15.57 0.48
CA GLY A 69 -9.69 14.20 0.89
C GLY A 69 -9.24 14.10 2.34
N ASP A 70 -9.56 12.99 2.99
CA ASP A 70 -9.01 12.63 4.30
C ASP A 70 -7.75 11.81 4.07
N HIS A 71 -6.60 12.49 4.08
CA HIS A 71 -5.32 11.96 3.64
C HIS A 71 -4.40 11.63 4.81
N HIS A 72 -3.77 10.46 4.72
CA HIS A 72 -2.93 9.92 5.78
C HIS A 72 -1.71 9.21 5.19
N HIS A 73 -0.77 8.89 6.07
CA HIS A 73 0.35 8.04 5.70
C HIS A 73 0.83 7.19 6.87
N GLN A 74 1.53 6.11 6.53
CA GLN A 74 2.20 5.24 7.48
C GLN A 74 3.56 4.80 6.94
N ASP A 75 4.59 4.81 7.78
CA ASP A 75 5.90 4.27 7.44
C ASP A 75 5.81 2.73 7.35
N LEU A 76 6.33 2.16 6.27
CA LEU A 76 6.43 0.72 6.07
C LEU A 76 7.89 0.27 6.22
N SER A 77 8.12 -0.66 7.14
CA SER A 77 9.38 -1.40 7.21
C SER A 77 9.51 -2.35 6.02
N LYS A 78 10.75 -2.71 5.67
CA LYS A 78 11.02 -3.80 4.73
C LYS A 78 10.33 -5.09 5.18
N GLY A 79 9.66 -5.77 4.26
CA GLY A 79 8.98 -7.04 4.51
C GLY A 79 7.49 -6.97 4.19
N ALA A 80 6.77 -7.99 4.67
CA ALA A 80 5.32 -8.05 4.56
C ALA A 80 4.64 -7.12 5.59
N PHE A 81 3.46 -6.61 5.24
CA PHE A 81 2.61 -5.83 6.12
C PHE A 81 1.14 -6.25 5.97
N SER A 82 0.35 -6.02 7.01
CA SER A 82 -1.10 -6.19 7.02
C SER A 82 -1.71 -5.16 7.97
N LEU A 83 -2.65 -4.37 7.46
CA LEU A 83 -3.26 -3.23 8.12
C LEU A 83 -4.78 -3.28 7.94
N GLU A 84 -5.51 -2.81 8.93
CA GLU A 84 -6.97 -2.72 8.92
C GLU A 84 -7.40 -1.26 9.06
N PHE A 85 -8.28 -0.83 8.16
CA PHE A 85 -8.81 0.53 8.13
C PHE A 85 -10.33 0.49 8.29
N PRO A 86 -10.89 0.90 9.44
CA PRO A 86 -12.33 1.01 9.58
C PRO A 86 -12.88 2.10 8.64
N ILE A 87 -14.04 1.85 8.04
CA ILE A 87 -14.71 2.81 7.17
C ILE A 87 -15.72 3.63 7.98
N ASP A 88 -15.46 4.93 8.09
CA ASP A 88 -16.42 5.89 8.64
C ASP A 88 -17.62 6.03 7.69
N LYS A 89 -18.83 6.13 8.26
CA LYS A 89 -20.08 6.35 7.53
C LYS A 89 -20.01 7.54 6.57
N LYS A 90 -19.24 8.58 6.89
CA LYS A 90 -19.08 9.78 6.05
C LYS A 90 -18.45 9.48 4.67
N PHE A 91 -17.81 8.32 4.50
CA PHE A 91 -17.16 7.89 3.26
C PHE A 91 -17.94 6.86 2.47
N LEU A 92 -19.09 6.39 2.96
CA LEU A 92 -19.96 5.50 2.17
C LEU A 92 -20.42 6.21 0.90
N ASP A 93 -20.51 5.45 -0.19
CA ASP A 93 -20.66 5.94 -1.58
C ASP A 93 -19.52 6.84 -2.08
N GLY A 94 -18.47 6.96 -1.30
CA GLY A 94 -17.23 7.63 -1.66
C GLY A 94 -16.24 6.70 -2.36
N SER A 95 -14.97 7.11 -2.33
CA SER A 95 -13.85 6.35 -2.86
C SER A 95 -12.69 6.32 -1.88
N PHE A 96 -11.74 5.42 -2.16
CA PHE A 96 -10.48 5.35 -1.45
C PHE A 96 -9.33 5.25 -2.45
N GLU A 97 -8.14 5.64 -1.99
CA GLU A 97 -6.87 5.46 -2.68
C GLU A 97 -5.81 4.96 -1.70
N PHE A 98 -4.97 4.03 -2.14
CA PHE A 98 -3.78 3.58 -1.44
C PHE A 98 -2.62 3.55 -2.42
N ALA A 99 -1.46 4.03 -1.98
CA ALA A 99 -0.24 4.04 -2.77
C ALA A 99 0.97 3.73 -1.89
N ILE A 100 1.90 2.94 -2.40
CA ILE A 100 3.21 2.75 -1.77
C ILE A 100 4.23 3.61 -2.50
N TRP A 101 4.95 4.43 -1.75
CA TRP A 101 5.94 5.37 -2.22
C TRP A 101 7.33 4.95 -1.77
N GLY A 102 8.31 5.05 -2.68
CA GLY A 102 9.70 4.71 -2.41
C GLY A 102 10.49 5.83 -1.74
N LYS A 103 9.97 7.07 -1.75
CA LYS A 103 10.67 8.24 -1.21
C LYS A 103 9.72 9.20 -0.50
N LYS A 104 10.14 9.70 0.66
CA LYS A 104 9.56 10.85 1.36
C LYS A 104 10.53 12.03 1.25
N VAL A 105 10.16 13.04 0.48
CA VAL A 105 11.00 14.21 0.21
C VAL A 105 10.66 15.31 1.22
N PRO A 106 11.58 15.69 2.11
CA PRO A 106 11.33 16.76 3.07
C PRO A 106 11.21 18.12 2.36
N LYS A 107 10.56 19.08 3.01
CA LYS A 107 10.37 20.45 2.49
C LYS A 107 11.68 21.12 2.06
N SER A 108 12.78 20.86 2.77
CA SER A 108 14.11 21.40 2.45
C SER A 108 14.66 20.93 1.10
N GLU A 109 14.15 19.82 0.57
CA GLU A 109 14.55 19.23 -0.71
C GLU A 109 13.46 19.40 -1.79
N CYS A 110 12.38 20.11 -1.48
CA CYS A 110 11.25 20.29 -2.37
C CYS A 110 11.53 21.42 -3.37
N THR A 111 11.80 21.07 -4.62
CA THR A 111 12.10 22.02 -5.70
C THR A 111 10.84 22.59 -6.39
N LEU A 112 9.66 22.13 -6.00
CA LEU A 112 8.38 22.47 -6.61
C LEU A 112 7.67 23.57 -5.80
N ASP A 113 7.75 24.81 -6.28
CA ASP A 113 7.13 25.98 -5.62
C ASP A 113 5.61 25.86 -5.46
N TYR A 114 4.95 25.02 -6.27
CA TYR A 114 3.51 24.77 -6.23
C TYR A 114 3.12 23.49 -5.47
N CYS A 115 4.07 22.79 -4.85
CA CYS A 115 3.76 21.55 -4.14
C CYS A 115 2.92 21.79 -2.88
N TYR A 116 1.62 21.49 -2.98
CA TYR A 116 0.68 21.57 -1.87
C TYR A 116 1.15 20.77 -0.65
N TRP A 117 1.60 19.52 -0.88
CA TRP A 117 2.03 18.61 0.19
C TRP A 117 3.22 19.15 0.98
N CYS A 118 4.27 19.66 0.31
CA CYS A 118 5.41 20.28 0.98
C CYS A 118 5.00 21.50 1.81
N LYS A 119 4.10 22.33 1.28
CA LYS A 119 3.61 23.53 1.98
C LYS A 119 2.80 23.17 3.22
N LYS A 120 1.90 22.20 3.11
CA LYS A 120 0.96 21.81 4.17
C LYS A 120 1.57 20.89 5.23
N ASN A 121 2.35 19.90 4.81
CA ASN A 121 2.79 18.79 5.67
C ASN A 121 4.31 18.76 5.90
N GLY A 122 5.06 19.66 5.26
CA GLY A 122 6.52 19.69 5.36
C GLY A 122 7.23 18.58 4.58
N PHE A 123 6.51 17.82 3.75
CA PHE A 123 7.08 16.80 2.85
C PHE A 123 6.12 16.51 1.69
N HIS A 124 6.60 15.81 0.67
CA HIS A 124 5.76 15.08 -0.30
C HIS A 124 6.30 13.66 -0.50
N PHE A 125 5.53 12.82 -1.18
CA PHE A 125 5.99 11.50 -1.59
C PHE A 125 6.36 11.47 -3.07
N ASP A 126 7.38 10.69 -3.38
CA ASP A 126 7.91 10.50 -4.73
C ASP A 126 8.24 9.01 -4.94
N ASP A 127 8.53 8.63 -6.18
CA ASP A 127 8.85 7.26 -6.58
C ASP A 127 7.71 6.26 -6.24
N MET A 128 6.51 6.52 -6.78
CA MET A 128 5.34 5.66 -6.59
C MET A 128 5.62 4.24 -7.13
N LYS A 129 5.48 3.24 -6.26
CA LYS A 129 5.74 1.84 -6.59
C LYS A 129 4.49 1.08 -7.02
N VAL A 130 3.39 1.32 -6.33
CA VAL A 130 2.09 0.71 -6.61
C VAL A 130 0.98 1.63 -6.13
N TYR A 131 -0.13 1.63 -6.86
CA TYR A 131 -1.32 2.43 -6.59
C TYR A 131 -2.55 1.55 -6.80
N LYS A 132 -3.51 1.67 -5.89
CA LYS A 132 -4.85 1.06 -5.99
C LYS A 132 -5.91 2.02 -5.50
N SER A 133 -7.05 2.00 -6.15
CA SER A 133 -8.21 2.78 -5.77
C SER A 133 -9.48 1.95 -5.92
N GLY A 134 -10.55 2.38 -5.27
CA GLY A 134 -11.84 1.71 -5.36
C GLY A 134 -12.96 2.57 -4.79
N TYR A 135 -14.18 2.05 -4.90
CA TYR A 135 -15.38 2.69 -4.39
C TYR A 135 -15.87 2.01 -3.11
N LEU A 136 -16.44 2.80 -2.20
CA LEU A 136 -17.05 2.34 -0.96
C LEU A 136 -18.57 2.25 -1.11
N THR A 137 -19.01 1.60 -2.19
CA THR A 137 -20.42 1.47 -2.57
C THR A 137 -21.05 0.24 -1.93
N ARG A 138 -22.37 0.29 -1.74
CA ARG A 138 -23.15 -0.84 -1.27
C ARG A 138 -23.13 -2.00 -2.26
N LEU A 139 -22.87 -3.22 -1.76
CA LEU A 139 -23.12 -4.43 -2.54
C LEU A 139 -24.61 -4.78 -2.49
N ILE A 140 -25.23 -4.85 -3.68
CA ILE A 140 -26.64 -5.22 -3.85
C ILE A 140 -26.70 -6.65 -4.38
N GLY A 141 -27.59 -7.48 -3.83
CA GLY A 141 -27.86 -8.83 -4.35
C GLY A 141 -27.28 -9.99 -3.53
N TYR A 142 -26.65 -9.72 -2.39
CA TYR A 142 -26.36 -10.74 -1.37
C TYR A 142 -27.62 -10.93 -0.50
N LYS A 143 -28.41 -11.98 -0.78
CA LYS A 143 -29.45 -12.52 0.10
C LYS A 143 -29.30 -14.03 0.17
#